data_AF-A0A845W4D5-F1
#
_entry.id   AF-A0A845W4D5-F1
#
_cell.length_a   1.000
_cell.length_b   1.000
_cell.length_c   1.000
_cell.angle_alpha   90.00
_cell.angle_beta   90.00
_cell.angle_gamma   90.00
#
_symmetry.space_group_name_H-M   'P 1'
#
loop_
_entity.id
_entity.type
_entity.pdbx_description
1 polymer ?
#
loop_
_entity_poly.entity_id
_entity_poly.type
_entity_poly.pdbx_seq_one_letter_code
_entity_poly.pdbx_strand_id
1 'polypeptide(L)'
;LLVAHSYTRYLGDLSGGQILKKIAQRGMNLSDGQGTAFYEFKQIPDEKGFKANYRQAMDELPIDDATADRIVEEANAAFGMNMKMFQELEGNLIKAIGIMLYNTLTRRRVRGSTELATAE
;
A
#
# COMPACT_ATOMS: atom_id res chain seq x y z
N LEU A 1 -12.10 14.17 6.66
CA LEU A 1 -10.78 13.47 6.64
C LEU A 1 -10.86 12.01 6.16
N LEU A 2 -12.03 11.37 6.06
CA LEU A 2 -12.16 9.98 5.56
C LEU A 2 -11.56 9.76 4.15
N VAL A 3 -11.50 10.80 3.31
CA VAL A 3 -10.85 10.73 2.00
C VAL A 3 -9.36 10.35 2.10
N ALA A 4 -8.68 10.71 3.18
CA ALA A 4 -7.30 10.31 3.43
C ALA A 4 -7.16 8.78 3.56
N HIS A 5 -8.07 8.13 4.28
CA HIS A 5 -8.09 6.67 4.43
C HIS A 5 -8.45 5.96 3.12
N SER A 6 -9.41 6.51 2.39
CA SER A 6 -9.78 6.03 1.05
C SER A 6 -8.57 6.07 0.11
N TYR A 7 -7.83 7.19 0.11
CA TYR A 7 -6.60 7.36 -0.66
C TYR A 7 -5.53 6.34 -0.26
N THR A 8 -5.20 6.29 1.04
CA THR A 8 -4.13 5.41 1.56
C THR A 8 -4.40 3.93 1.28
N ARG A 9 -5.66 3.49 1.41
CA ARG A 9 -6.05 2.09 1.19
C ARG A 9 -6.27 1.78 -0.28
N TYR A 10 -7.27 2.37 -0.92
CA TYR A 10 -7.74 1.92 -2.23
C TYR A 10 -6.78 2.27 -3.37
N LEU A 11 -6.18 3.46 -3.34
CA LEU A 11 -5.19 3.81 -4.36
C LEU A 11 -3.91 2.97 -4.20
N GLY A 12 -3.58 2.62 -2.95
CA GLY A 12 -2.51 1.68 -2.61
C GLY A 12 -2.77 0.26 -3.14
N ASP A 13 -3.99 -0.25 -2.95
CA ASP A 13 -4.40 -1.59 -3.38
C ASP A 13 -4.42 -1.70 -4.93
N LEU A 14 -4.84 -0.64 -5.63
CA LEU A 14 -4.77 -0.51 -7.10
C LEU A 14 -3.36 -0.18 -7.64
N SER A 15 -2.36 -0.03 -6.77
CA SER A 15 -0.98 0.29 -7.17
C SER A 15 -0.01 -0.78 -6.68
N GLY A 16 0.43 -0.70 -5.42
CA GLY A 16 1.34 -1.69 -4.84
C GLY A 16 0.67 -3.05 -4.60
N GLY A 17 -0.64 -3.07 -4.38
CA GLY A 17 -1.41 -4.29 -4.13
C GLY A 17 -1.28 -5.33 -5.24
N GLN A 18 -1.18 -4.90 -6.51
CA GLN A 18 -0.99 -5.83 -7.64
C GLN A 18 0.37 -6.53 -7.63
N ILE A 19 1.40 -5.90 -7.06
CA ILE A 19 2.71 -6.55 -6.83
C ILE A 19 2.61 -7.50 -5.64
N LEU A 20 1.96 -7.07 -4.55
CA LEU A 20 1.76 -7.90 -3.35
C LEU A 20 0.93 -9.15 -3.66
N LYS A 21 -0.06 -9.07 -4.55
CA LYS A 21 -0.81 -10.23 -5.08
C LYS A 21 0.15 -11.29 -5.63
N LYS A 22 1.06 -10.90 -6.51
CA LYS A 22 2.03 -11.82 -7.13
C LYS A 22 3.01 -12.41 -6.11
N ILE A 23 3.43 -11.61 -5.12
CA ILE A 23 4.30 -12.07 -4.03
C ILE A 23 3.56 -13.09 -3.17
N ALA A 24 2.31 -12.83 -2.81
CA ALA A 24 1.48 -13.73 -2.00
C ALA A 24 1.25 -15.08 -2.72
N GLN A 25 0.89 -15.04 -4.01
CA GLN A 25 0.70 -16.27 -4.81
C GLN A 25 1.94 -17.15 -4.81
N ARG A 26 3.12 -16.56 -5.06
CA ARG A 26 4.39 -17.28 -5.10
C ARG A 26 4.84 -17.74 -3.72
N GLY A 27 4.80 -16.86 -2.73
CA GLY A 27 5.32 -17.11 -1.39
C GLY A 27 4.51 -18.14 -0.61
N MET A 28 3.22 -18.28 -0.91
CA MET A 28 2.33 -19.25 -0.26
C MET A 28 1.91 -20.40 -1.18
N ASN A 29 2.48 -20.50 -2.39
CA ASN A 29 2.14 -21.52 -3.40
C ASN A 29 0.61 -21.64 -3.63
N LEU A 30 -0.07 -20.50 -3.77
CA LEU A 30 -1.51 -20.46 -3.97
C LEU A 30 -1.87 -20.85 -5.41
N SER A 31 -2.94 -21.60 -5.57
CA SER A 31 -3.54 -21.88 -6.88
C SER A 31 -4.20 -20.62 -7.46
N ASP A 32 -4.23 -20.53 -8.79
CA ASP A 32 -4.78 -19.38 -9.48
C ASP A 32 -6.23 -19.09 -9.03
N GLY A 33 -6.44 -17.87 -8.52
CA GLY A 33 -7.74 -17.36 -8.07
C GLY A 33 -8.12 -17.67 -6.62
N GLN A 34 -7.31 -18.41 -5.84
CA GLN A 34 -7.58 -18.64 -4.42
C GLN A 34 -6.65 -17.83 -3.51
N GLY A 35 -7.19 -17.27 -2.41
CA GLY A 35 -6.40 -16.55 -1.40
C GLY A 35 -6.00 -15.11 -1.76
N THR A 36 -6.31 -14.61 -2.96
CA THR A 36 -5.96 -13.24 -3.39
C THR A 36 -7.13 -12.36 -3.83
N ALA A 37 -8.37 -12.73 -3.48
CA ALA A 37 -9.57 -11.97 -3.84
C ALA A 37 -9.53 -10.50 -3.39
N PHE A 38 -8.77 -10.19 -2.32
CA PHE A 38 -8.56 -8.83 -1.83
C PHE A 38 -7.97 -7.89 -2.90
N TYR A 39 -7.15 -8.40 -3.82
CA TYR A 39 -6.51 -7.62 -4.88
C TYR A 39 -7.21 -7.76 -6.24
N GLU A 40 -8.46 -8.24 -6.26
CA GLU A 40 -9.23 -8.49 -7.49
C GLU A 40 -10.40 -7.53 -7.65
N PHE A 41 -10.25 -6.58 -8.58
CA PHE A 41 -11.22 -5.51 -8.80
C PHE A 41 -12.05 -5.77 -10.07
N LYS A 42 -13.01 -6.70 -10.00
CA LYS A 42 -13.83 -7.12 -11.17
C LYS A 42 -14.59 -5.98 -11.86
N GLN A 43 -14.91 -4.91 -11.13
CA GLN A 43 -15.62 -3.73 -11.64
C GLN A 43 -14.68 -2.65 -12.19
N ILE A 44 -13.37 -2.85 -12.12
CA ILE A 44 -12.33 -1.90 -12.57
C ILE A 44 -11.50 -2.58 -13.65
N PRO A 45 -11.98 -2.64 -14.90
CA PRO A 45 -11.25 -3.26 -16.00
C PRO A 45 -10.03 -2.45 -16.46
N ASP A 46 -10.04 -1.13 -16.25
CA ASP A 46 -8.92 -0.23 -16.50
C ASP A 46 -8.47 0.46 -15.21
N GLU A 47 -7.51 -0.17 -14.51
CA GLU A 47 -6.94 0.38 -13.28
C GLU A 47 -6.23 1.72 -13.51
N LYS A 48 -5.62 1.93 -14.68
CA LYS A 48 -4.88 3.17 -14.96
C LYS A 48 -5.86 4.33 -15.12
N GLY A 49 -6.90 4.14 -15.94
CA GLY A 49 -7.98 5.12 -16.12
C GLY A 49 -8.70 5.40 -14.81
N PHE A 50 -9.02 4.37 -14.03
CA PHE A 50 -9.66 4.55 -12.72
C PHE A 50 -8.81 5.40 -11.77
N LYS A 51 -7.49 5.13 -11.69
CA LYS A 51 -6.58 5.93 -10.85
C LYS A 51 -6.43 7.38 -11.33
N ALA A 52 -6.54 7.64 -12.64
CA ALA A 52 -6.56 9.00 -13.17
C ALA A 52 -7.82 9.74 -12.71
N ASN A 53 -8.99 9.13 -12.90
CA ASN A 53 -10.28 9.69 -12.48
C ASN A 53 -10.36 9.89 -10.97
N TYR A 54 -9.80 8.97 -10.17
CA TYR A 54 -9.76 9.11 -8.71
C TYR A 54 -8.96 10.35 -8.28
N ARG A 55 -7.80 10.59 -8.90
CA ARG A 55 -6.99 11.79 -8.61
C ARG A 55 -7.72 13.06 -9.01
N GLN A 56 -8.30 13.09 -10.21
CA GLN A 56 -9.11 14.22 -10.67
C GLN A 56 -10.26 14.52 -9.70
N ALA A 57 -10.97 13.48 -9.23
CA ALA A 57 -12.04 13.66 -8.25
C ALA A 57 -11.55 14.20 -6.89
N MET A 58 -10.30 13.92 -6.50
CA MET A 58 -9.68 14.55 -5.32
C MET A 58 -9.34 16.02 -5.58
N ASP A 59 -8.81 16.33 -6.77
CA ASP A 59 -8.45 17.70 -7.17
C ASP A 59 -9.69 18.61 -7.26
N GLU A 60 -10.86 18.06 -7.58
CA GLU A 60 -12.14 18.77 -7.71
C GLU A 60 -12.91 18.93 -6.39
N LEU A 61 -12.37 18.45 -5.26
CA LEU A 61 -13.05 18.60 -3.96
C LEU A 61 -13.19 20.10 -3.58
N PRO A 62 -14.38 20.56 -3.17
CA PRO A 62 -14.60 21.95 -2.78
C PRO A 62 -14.09 22.19 -1.34
N ILE A 63 -12.77 22.17 -1.16
CA ILE A 63 -12.09 22.34 0.12
C ILE A 63 -11.04 23.47 0.04
N ASP A 64 -10.72 24.04 1.19
CA ASP A 64 -9.62 25.01 1.30
C ASP A 64 -8.27 24.32 1.54
N ASP A 65 -7.18 25.09 1.39
CA ASP A 65 -5.81 24.60 1.58
C ASP A 65 -5.59 24.04 2.99
N ALA A 66 -6.19 24.66 4.02
CA ALA A 66 -6.09 24.19 5.40
C ALA A 66 -6.73 22.79 5.58
N THR A 67 -7.83 22.51 4.90
CA THR A 67 -8.45 21.19 4.89
C THR A 67 -7.63 20.19 4.08
N ALA A 68 -7.01 20.62 2.97
CA ALA A 68 -6.10 19.78 2.20
C ALA A 68 -4.89 19.35 3.05
N ASP A 69 -4.27 20.27 3.80
CA ASP A 69 -3.17 19.97 4.71
C ASP A 69 -3.57 18.93 5.77
N ARG A 70 -4.75 19.09 6.37
CA ARG A 70 -5.28 18.10 7.33
C ARG A 70 -5.55 16.73 6.70
N ILE A 71 -5.94 16.68 5.43
CA ILE A 71 -6.12 15.42 4.70
C ILE A 71 -4.77 14.74 4.49
N VAL A 72 -3.72 15.49 4.15
CA VAL A 72 -2.35 14.97 4.00
C VAL A 72 -1.80 14.46 5.33
N GLU A 73 -2.00 15.22 6.42
CA GLU A 73 -1.62 14.79 7.77
C GLU A 73 -2.32 13.47 8.15
N GLU A 74 -3.63 13.38 7.93
CA GLU A 74 -4.39 12.15 8.18
C GLU A 74 -3.92 10.99 7.30
N ALA A 75 -3.54 11.24 6.04
CA ALA A 75 -3.05 10.20 5.15
C ALA A 75 -1.73 9.61 5.69
N ASN A 76 -0.82 10.46 6.19
CA ASN A 76 0.40 10.03 6.86
C ASN A 76 0.10 9.23 8.14
N ALA A 77 -0.88 9.68 8.95
CA ALA A 77 -1.32 8.93 10.12
C ALA A 77 -1.89 7.55 9.75
N ALA A 78 -2.70 7.48 8.69
CA ALA A 78 -3.24 6.23 8.15
C ALA A 78 -2.12 5.30 7.67
N PHE A 79 -1.10 5.80 6.97
CA PHE A 79 0.10 5.01 6.62
C PHE A 79 0.81 4.50 7.87
N GLY A 80 0.99 5.34 8.89
CA GLY A 80 1.58 4.96 10.16
C GLY A 80 0.81 3.84 10.87
N MET A 81 -0.53 3.88 10.85
CA MET A 81 -1.37 2.80 11.38
C MET A 81 -1.22 1.50 10.60
N ASN A 82 -1.14 1.55 9.28
CA ASN A 82 -0.86 0.36 8.47
C ASN A 82 0.51 -0.25 8.85
N MET A 83 1.53 0.58 9.12
CA MET A 83 2.85 0.08 9.52
C MET A 83 2.84 -0.56 10.91
N LYS A 84 2.10 0.02 11.88
CA LYS A 84 1.93 -0.58 13.21
C LYS A 84 1.30 -1.97 13.12
N MET A 85 0.27 -2.14 12.30
CA MET A 85 -0.35 -3.45 12.07
C MET A 85 0.67 -4.48 11.52
N PHE A 86 1.57 -4.09 10.61
CA PHE A 86 2.61 -5.00 10.13
C PHE A 86 3.67 -5.32 11.19
N GLN A 87 4.04 -4.33 12.01
CA GLN A 87 4.97 -4.52 13.13
C GLN A 87 4.43 -5.53 14.16
N GLU A 88 3.13 -5.54 14.41
CA GLU A 88 2.49 -6.52 15.29
C GLU A 88 2.65 -7.97 14.79
N LEU A 89 2.82 -8.17 13.48
CA LEU A 89 3.03 -9.49 12.87
C LEU A 89 4.51 -9.92 12.82
N GLU A 90 5.45 -9.01 13.10
CA GLU A 90 6.89 -9.24 13.00
C GLU A 90 7.36 -10.40 13.89
N GLY A 91 6.82 -10.48 15.12
CA GLY A 91 7.14 -11.55 16.05
C GLY A 91 6.75 -12.95 15.54
N ASN A 92 5.65 -13.04 14.78
CA ASN A 92 5.22 -14.31 14.17
C ASN A 92 6.18 -14.72 13.05
N LEU A 93 6.63 -13.75 12.24
CA LEU A 93 7.61 -14.01 11.19
C LEU A 93 8.94 -14.47 11.77
N ILE A 94 9.47 -13.78 12.79
CA ILE A 94 10.72 -14.16 13.47
C ILE A 94 10.65 -15.59 14.00
N LYS A 95 9.53 -15.98 14.60
CA LYS A 95 9.32 -17.36 15.08
C LYS A 95 9.30 -18.37 13.94
N ALA A 96 8.74 -18.02 12.78
CA ALA A 96 8.63 -18.93 11.63
C ALA A 96 9.96 -19.15 10.91
N ILE A 97 10.79 -18.11 10.74
CA ILE A 97 12.01 -18.20 9.92
C ILE A 97 13.32 -18.16 10.73
N GLY A 98 13.24 -17.87 12.03
CA GLY A 98 14.39 -17.74 12.92
C GLY A 98 15.09 -16.37 12.86
N ILE A 99 15.64 -15.94 13.99
CA ILE A 99 16.24 -14.60 14.19
C ILE A 99 17.40 -14.32 13.21
N MET A 100 18.26 -15.31 12.94
CA MET A 100 19.44 -15.11 12.08
C MET A 100 19.06 -14.82 10.62
N LEU A 101 18.08 -15.56 10.09
CA LEU A 101 17.58 -15.33 8.72
C LEU A 101 16.79 -14.03 8.62
N TYR A 102 15.95 -13.73 9.62
CA TYR A 102 15.24 -12.45 9.70
C TYR A 102 16.19 -11.25 9.63
N ASN A 103 17.21 -11.21 10.48
CA ASN A 103 18.20 -10.12 10.52
C ASN A 103 18.97 -9.96 9.20
N THR A 104 19.20 -11.05 8.47
CA THR A 104 19.89 -11.00 7.19
C THR A 104 19.01 -10.36 6.10
N LEU A 105 17.71 -10.66 6.10
CA LEU A 105 16.77 -10.15 5.09
C LEU A 105 16.39 -8.68 5.33
N THR A 106 16.29 -8.24 6.59
CA THR A 106 15.82 -6.88 6.93
C THR A 106 16.93 -5.83 7.03
N ARG A 107 18.21 -6.24 6.97
CA ARG A 107 19.37 -5.34 7.07
C ARG A 107 19.48 -4.30 5.95
N ARG A 108 18.91 -4.56 4.77
CA ARG A 108 18.99 -3.64 3.63
C ARG A 108 17.81 -2.68 3.59
N ARG A 109 18.11 -1.38 3.63
CA ARG A 109 17.14 -0.33 3.31
C ARG A 109 16.95 -0.26 1.79
N VAL A 110 15.72 -0.34 1.32
CA VAL A 110 15.36 -0.22 -0.10
C VAL A 110 14.75 1.17 -0.32
N ARG A 111 15.10 1.81 -1.44
CA ARG A 111 14.52 3.09 -1.88
C ARG A 111 13.00 2.95 -2.06
N GLY A 112 12.23 3.95 -1.64
CA GLY A 112 10.77 3.93 -1.79
C GLY A 112 10.35 3.97 -3.26
N SER A 113 9.35 3.15 -3.64
CA SER A 113 8.88 3.07 -5.04
C SER A 113 8.25 4.36 -5.57
N THR A 114 7.92 5.31 -4.69
CA THR A 114 7.38 6.64 -5.03
C THR A 114 8.38 7.77 -4.76
N GLU A 115 9.58 7.47 -4.28
CA GLU A 115 10.63 8.48 -4.12
C GLU A 115 11.18 8.86 -5.49
N LEU A 116 11.18 10.15 -5.82
CA LEU A 116 11.83 10.65 -7.03
C LEU A 116 13.31 10.25 -7.02
N ALA A 117 13.80 9.76 -8.16
CA ALA A 117 15.22 9.68 -8.43
C ALA A 117 15.80 11.09 -8.28
N THR A 118 16.46 11.39 -7.16
CA THR A 118 17.36 12.53 -7.05
C THR A 118 18.32 12.45 -8.22
N ALA A 119 18.17 13.36 -9.17
CA ALA A 119 19.13 13.53 -10.25
C ALA A 119 20.48 13.84 -9.59
N GLU A 120 21.47 12.99 -9.85
CA GLU A 120 22.88 13.35 -9.69
C GLU A 120 23.29 14.31 -10.80
#